data_AF-A0A2D9SP84-F1
#
_entry.id   AF-A0A2D9SP84-F1
#
_cell.length_a   1.000
_cell.length_b   1.000
_cell.length_c   1.000
_cell.angle_alpha   90.00
_cell.angle_beta   90.00
_cell.angle_gamma   90.00
#
_symmetry.space_group_name_H-M   'P 1'
#
loop_
_entity.id
_entity.type
_entity.pdbx_description
1 polymer ?
#
loop_
_entity_poly.entity_id
_entity_poly.type
_entity_poly.pdbx_seq_one_letter_code
_entity_poly.pdbx_strand_id
1 'polypeptide(L)' 'MLNISMGIVEREHKRYEVTLFANNVTDERFVTGKGNVGGIWGGTPVYIHVLPREAQSYAGIRVGLNF' A
#
# COMPACT_ATOMS: atom_id res chain seq x y z
N MET A 1 -9.83 -2.54 -4.20
CA MET A 1 -8.40 -2.89 -4.31
C MET A 1 -8.19 -4.35 -3.98
N LEU A 2 -7.49 -5.10 -4.84
CA LEU A 2 -7.14 -6.51 -4.61
C LEU A 2 -5.67 -6.64 -4.17
N ASN A 3 -5.43 -7.32 -3.04
CA ASN A 3 -4.09 -7.63 -2.53
C ASN A 3 -3.94 -9.15 -2.41
N ILE A 4 -2.75 -9.67 -2.73
CA ILE A 4 -2.43 -11.10 -2.68
C ILE A 4 -1.14 -11.30 -1.89
N SER A 5 -1.12 -12.30 -1.00
CA SER A 5 0.08 -12.69 -0.26
C SER A 5 0.17 -14.21 -0.14
N MET A 6 1.36 -14.76 -0.34
CA MET A 6 1.64 -16.19 -0.18
C MET A 6 2.95 -16.35 0.59
N GLY A 7 2.92 -17.12 1.67
CA GLY A 7 4.07 -17.34 2.54
C GLY A 7 4.35 -18.81 2.78
N ILE A 8 5.63 -19.11 3.04
CA ILE A 8 6.13 -20.42 3.47
C ILE A 8 6.86 -20.23 4.78
N VAL A 9 6.56 -21.09 5.76
CA VAL A 9 7.18 -21.11 7.08
C VAL A 9 7.93 -22.42 7.24
N GLU A 10 9.13 -22.35 7.83
CA GLU A 10 9.91 -23.53 8.22
C GLU A 10 9.12 -24.38 9.23
N ARG A 11 9.02 -25.68 8.98
CA ARG A 11 8.00 -26.52 9.65
C ARG A 11 8.36 -26.93 11.07
N GLU A 12 9.62 -27.24 11.34
CA GLU A 12 10.01 -27.90 12.59
C GLU A 12 10.11 -26.88 13.73
N HIS A 13 10.76 -25.75 13.47
CA HIS A 13 11.08 -24.76 14.50
C HIS A 13 10.48 -23.39 14.22
N LYS A 14 9.82 -23.18 13.07
CA LYS A 14 9.24 -21.91 12.62
C LYS A 14 10.22 -20.73 12.70
N ARG A 15 11.51 -21.02 12.51
CA ARG A 15 12.60 -20.02 12.62
C ARG A 15 12.64 -19.06 11.45
N TYR A 16 12.18 -19.51 10.29
CA TYR A 16 12.26 -18.76 9.04
C TYR A 16 10.89 -18.69 8.37
N GLU A 17 10.52 -17.50 7.92
CA GLU A 17 9.33 -17.26 7.09
C GLU A 17 9.73 -16.45 5.86
N VAL A 18 9.24 -16.85 4.68
CA VAL A 18 9.37 -16.10 3.44
C VAL A 18 7.98 -15.88 2.86
N THR A 19 7.63 -14.62 2.64
CA THR A 19 6.31 -14.22 2.13
C THR A 19 6.45 -13.34 0.90
N LEU A 20 5.88 -13.78 -0.22
CA LEU A 20 5.66 -12.98 -1.42
C LEU A 20 4.36 -12.21 -1.26
N PHE A 21 4.36 -10.93 -1.61
CA PHE A 21 3.15 -10.11 -1.58
C PHE A 21 3.06 -9.20 -2.79
N ALA A 22 1.82 -8.91 -3.20
CA ALA A 22 1.48 -7.92 -4.20
C ALA A 22 0.26 -7.12 -3.72
N ASN A 23 0.37 -5.80 -3.77
CA ASN A 23 -0.71 -4.86 -3.47
C ASN A 23 -1.24 -4.23 -4.75
N ASN A 24 -2.54 -3.96 -4.75
CA ASN A 24 -3.28 -3.36 -5.85
C ASN A 24 -3.08 -4.09 -7.19
N VAL A 25 -3.28 -5.41 -7.19
CA VAL A 25 -3.02 -6.28 -8.36
C VAL A 25 -3.86 -5.89 -9.59
N THR A 26 -4.99 -5.23 -9.37
CA THR A 26 -5.89 -4.74 -10.43
C THR A 26 -5.56 -3.34 -10.94
N ASP A 27 -4.47 -2.71 -10.46
CA ASP A 27 -4.07 -1.33 -10.77
C ASP A 27 -5.20 -0.31 -10.59
N GLU A 28 -5.97 -0.44 -9.51
CA GLU A 28 -7.06 0.45 -9.21
C GLU A 28 -6.50 1.84 -8.81
N ARG A 29 -6.98 2.88 -9.49
CA ARG A 29 -6.59 4.27 -9.21
C ARG A 29 -7.66 4.96 -8.38
N PHE A 30 -7.29 5.35 -7.18
CA PHE A 30 -8.20 6.04 -6.27
C PHE A 30 -7.49 7.13 -5.46
N VAL A 31 -8.28 8.03 -4.89
CA VAL A 31 -7.82 9.04 -3.94
C VAL A 31 -8.60 8.84 -2.64
N THR A 32 -7.94 9.02 -1.50
CA THR A 32 -8.59 8.86 -0.18
C THR A 32 -9.24 10.15 0.31
N GLY A 33 -8.85 11.29 -0.27
CA GLY A 33 -9.43 12.58 0.07
C GLY A 33 -9.24 13.58 -1.06
N LYS A 34 -10.19 14.49 -1.18
CA LYS A 34 -10.11 15.69 -2.01
C LYS A 34 -10.45 16.88 -1.12
N GLY A 35 -9.69 17.96 -1.23
CA GLY A 35 -9.89 19.17 -0.42
C GLY A 35 -9.78 20.42 -1.28
N ASN A 36 -10.59 21.43 -0.96
CA ASN A 36 -10.39 22.79 -1.46
C ASN A 36 -9.59 23.57 -0.42
N VAL A 37 -8.38 23.97 -0.78
CA VAL A 37 -7.47 24.78 0.04
C VAL A 37 -7.43 26.23 -0.42
N GLY A 38 -8.39 26.68 -1.24
CA GLY A 38 -8.43 28.06 -1.74
C GLY A 38 -8.46 29.14 -0.66
N GLY A 39 -8.94 28.81 0.54
CA GLY A 39 -8.91 29.72 1.69
C GLY A 39 -7.51 30.18 2.12
N ILE A 40 -6.47 29.36 1.88
CA ILE A 40 -5.06 29.73 2.14
C ILE A 40 -4.35 30.30 0.90
N TRP A 41 -5.03 30.37 -0.25
CA TRP A 41 -4.54 30.88 -1.54
C TRP A 41 -5.36 32.07 -2.03
N GLY A 42 -5.66 33.02 -1.13
CA GLY A 42 -6.32 34.28 -1.47
C GLY A 42 -7.74 34.13 -2.03
N GLY A 43 -8.44 33.04 -1.68
CA GLY A 43 -9.82 32.78 -2.13
C GLY A 43 -9.93 32.20 -3.54
N THR A 44 -8.81 31.99 -4.24
CA THR A 44 -8.80 31.31 -5.54
C THR A 44 -9.03 29.81 -5.33
N PRO A 45 -9.90 29.14 -6.09
CA PRO A 45 -10.09 27.70 -5.97
C PRO A 45 -8.78 26.94 -6.22
N VAL A 46 -8.30 26.22 -5.20
CA VAL A 46 -7.12 25.35 -5.28
C VAL A 46 -7.51 24.00 -4.71
N TYR A 47 -7.35 22.96 -5.51
CA TYR A 47 -7.73 21.60 -5.12
C TYR A 47 -6.49 20.75 -4.85
N ILE A 48 -6.57 19.98 -3.77
CA ILE A 48 -5.60 18.93 -3.45
C ILE A 48 -6.30 17.58 -3.44
N HIS A 49 -5.55 16.53 -3.73
CA HIS A 49 -5.96 15.17 -3.44
C HIS A 49 -4.87 14.43 -2.69
N VAL A 50 -5.26 13.38 -1.98
CA VAL A 50 -4.32 12.48 -1.29
C VAL A 50 -4.28 11.17 -2.05
N LEU A 51 -3.10 10.84 -2.57
CA LEU A 51 -2.80 9.55 -3.18
C LEU A 51 -2.19 8.65 -2.10
N PRO A 52 -2.93 7.67 -1.56
CA PRO A 52 -2.34 6.73 -0.63
C PRO A 52 -1.34 5.83 -1.35
N ARG A 53 -0.37 5.29 -0.62
CA ARG A 53 0.59 4.31 -1.16
C ARG A 53 -0.11 3.08 -1.75
N GLU A 54 -1.26 2.71 -1.21
CA GLU A 54 -2.12 1.63 -1.68
C GLU A 54 -2.70 1.87 -3.08
N ALA A 55 -2.82 3.13 -3.53
CA ALA A 55 -3.23 3.42 -4.90
C ALA A 55 -2.14 3.07 -5.94
N GLN A 56 -0.94 2.69 -5.50
CA GLN A 56 0.13 2.20 -6.36
C GLN A 56 0.15 0.67 -6.38
N SER A 57 0.41 0.10 -7.54
CA SER A 57 0.67 -1.32 -7.73
C SER A 57 2.12 -1.63 -7.35
N TYR A 58 2.34 -2.48 -6.35
CA TYR A 58 3.69 -2.88 -5.93
C TYR A 58 3.72 -4.28 -5.33
N ALA A 59 4.84 -4.98 -5.55
CA ALA A 59 5.07 -6.32 -5.05
C ALA A 59 6.45 -6.43 -4.37
N GLY A 60 6.63 -7.44 -3.54
CA GLY A 60 7.89 -7.64 -2.83
C GLY A 60 7.96 -8.96 -2.07
N ILE A 61 9.09 -9.13 -1.40
CA ILE A 61 9.41 -10.30 -0.56
C ILE A 61 9.60 -9.80 0.87
N ARG A 62 8.99 -10.48 1.82
CA ARG A 62 9.20 -10.30 3.26
C ARG A 62 9.89 -11.54 3.81
N VAL A 63 10.95 -11.34 4.57
CA VAL A 63 11.70 -12.40 5.26
C VAL A 63 11.57 -12.17 6.76
N GLY A 64 11.12 -13.18 7.50
CA GLY A 64 11.00 -13.18 8.96
C GLY A 64 12.01 -14.13 9.60
N LEU A 65 12.64 -13.68 10.68
CA LEU A 65 13.55 -14.46 11.52
C LEU A 65 13.01 -14.48 12.94
N ASN A 66 12.77 -15.68 13.48
CA ASN A 66 12.34 -15.88 14.86
C ASN A 66 13.48 -16.58 15.62
N PHE A 67 13.94 -15.94 16.69
CA PHE A 67 15.03 -16.40 17.57
C PHE A 67 14.50 -16.93 18.89
#